data_AF-A0A349PQZ8-F1
#
_entry.id   AF-A0A349PQZ8-F1
#
_cell.length_a   1.000
_cell.length_b   1.000
_cell.length_c   1.000
_cell.angle_alpha   90.00
_cell.angle_beta   90.00
_cell.angle_gamma   90.00
#
_symmetry.space_group_name_H-M   'P 1'
#
loop_
_entity.id
_entity.type
_entity.pdbx_description
1 polymer ?
#
loop_
_entity_poly.entity_id
_entity_poly.type
_entity_poly.pdbx_seq_one_letter_code
_entity_poly.pdbx_strand_id
1 'polypeptide(L)'
;MKKSIKSHLQEEKQAKLKGMLYHKTQVNLAYNSNKMEGSKLTEEQTRYIFETRTIGFKDQEAVPVDDIIETSNHFVAFDYLIETIDEPLSNEVIKAFHRILKNGTSDATKEWFNVGDWKKLPNEVGGNKTTLPENVEKKMNQLNAAYNLKRNIFIQDII
;
A
#
# COMPACT_ATOMS: atom_id res chain seq x y z
N MET A 1 -9.08 -30.51 6.04
CA MET A 1 -8.85 -29.21 6.73
C MET A 1 -9.24 -28.08 5.78
N LYS A 2 -9.91 -27.03 6.25
CA LYS A 2 -10.17 -25.83 5.42
C LYS A 2 -8.84 -25.10 5.20
N LYS A 3 -8.52 -24.71 3.97
CA LYS A 3 -7.34 -23.88 3.66
C LYS A 3 -7.52 -22.47 4.26
N SER A 4 -6.41 -21.85 4.68
CA SER A 4 -6.43 -20.45 5.15
C SER A 4 -6.60 -19.49 3.98
N ILE A 5 -7.10 -18.28 4.24
CA ILE A 5 -7.21 -17.21 3.23
C ILE A 5 -5.83 -16.91 2.62
N LYS A 6 -4.78 -16.84 3.43
CA LYS A 6 -3.39 -16.68 2.97
C LYS A 6 -3.01 -17.75 1.93
N SER A 7 -3.28 -19.02 2.24
CA SER A 7 -2.97 -20.13 1.33
C SER A 7 -3.71 -20.01 0.00
N HIS A 8 -5.00 -19.64 0.05
CA HIS A 8 -5.79 -19.38 -1.16
C HIS A 8 -5.20 -18.24 -2.00
N LEU A 9 -4.85 -17.11 -1.38
CA LEU A 9 -4.24 -15.97 -2.07
C LEU A 9 -2.90 -16.35 -2.73
N GLN A 10 -2.05 -17.11 -2.03
CA GLN A 10 -0.75 -17.56 -2.54
C GLN A 10 -0.90 -18.52 -3.72
N GLU A 11 -1.80 -19.50 -3.63
CA GLU A 11 -2.07 -20.46 -4.72
C GLU A 11 -2.62 -19.74 -5.96
N GLU A 12 -3.59 -18.85 -5.78
CA GLU A 12 -4.19 -18.09 -6.88
C GLU A 12 -3.17 -17.13 -7.54
N LYS A 13 -2.30 -16.49 -6.75
CA LYS A 13 -1.17 -15.68 -7.24
C LYS A 13 -0.22 -16.53 -8.10
N GLN A 14 0.24 -17.67 -7.59
CA GLN A 14 1.17 -18.56 -8.30
C GLN A 14 0.59 -19.08 -9.62
N ALA A 15 -0.69 -19.48 -9.59
CA ALA A 15 -1.40 -19.96 -10.77
C ALA A 15 -1.89 -18.84 -11.70
N LYS A 16 -1.72 -17.57 -11.33
CA LYS A 16 -2.17 -16.38 -12.09
C LYS A 16 -3.66 -16.44 -12.45
N LEU A 17 -4.48 -16.90 -11.51
CA LEU A 17 -5.92 -17.10 -11.74
C LEU A 17 -6.65 -15.75 -11.81
N LYS A 18 -7.32 -15.50 -12.94
CA LYS A 18 -8.14 -14.30 -13.14
C LYS A 18 -9.51 -14.45 -12.49
N GLY A 19 -10.04 -13.37 -11.94
CA GLY A 19 -11.40 -13.31 -11.37
C GLY A 19 -11.59 -14.04 -10.02
N MET A 20 -10.55 -14.65 -9.48
CA MET A 20 -10.54 -15.27 -8.16
C MET A 20 -10.26 -14.26 -7.04
N LEU A 21 -10.16 -14.72 -5.79
CA LEU A 21 -10.03 -13.87 -4.61
C LEU A 21 -8.81 -12.95 -4.68
N TYR A 22 -7.61 -13.48 -4.95
CA TYR A 22 -6.37 -12.72 -5.10
C TYR A 22 -6.52 -11.61 -6.14
N HIS A 23 -7.01 -11.97 -7.33
CA HIS A 23 -7.20 -11.03 -8.43
C HIS A 23 -8.18 -9.91 -8.08
N LYS A 24 -9.37 -10.26 -7.56
CA LYS A 24 -10.40 -9.30 -7.20
C LYS A 24 -9.95 -8.39 -6.06
N THR A 25 -9.34 -8.96 -5.03
CA THR A 25 -8.80 -8.19 -3.90
C THR A 25 -7.70 -7.24 -4.37
N GLN A 26 -6.83 -7.67 -5.28
CA GLN A 26 -5.77 -6.80 -5.79
C GLN A 26 -6.30 -5.55 -6.50
N VAL A 27 -7.18 -5.75 -7.47
CA VAL A 27 -7.77 -4.66 -8.25
C VAL A 27 -8.59 -3.74 -7.34
N ASN A 28 -9.43 -4.31 -6.47
CA ASN A 28 -10.33 -3.53 -5.62
C ASN A 28 -9.56 -2.71 -4.58
N LEU A 29 -8.55 -3.27 -3.92
CA LEU A 29 -7.78 -2.53 -2.93
C LEU A 29 -6.96 -1.41 -3.57
N ALA A 30 -6.27 -1.71 -4.67
CA ALA A 30 -5.48 -0.70 -5.39
C ALA A 30 -6.37 0.46 -5.88
N TYR A 31 -7.51 0.13 -6.50
CA TYR A 31 -8.45 1.15 -6.98
C TYR A 31 -8.97 2.01 -5.83
N ASN A 32 -9.55 1.40 -4.78
CA ASN A 32 -10.19 2.17 -3.71
C ASN A 32 -9.19 2.97 -2.87
N SER A 33 -8.02 2.39 -2.53
CA SER A 33 -6.99 3.09 -1.76
C SER A 33 -6.46 4.31 -2.52
N ASN A 34 -6.06 4.13 -3.79
CA ASN A 34 -5.53 5.21 -4.59
C ASN A 34 -6.63 6.25 -4.90
N LYS A 35 -7.90 5.84 -5.02
CA LYS A 35 -9.01 6.77 -5.22
C LYS A 35 -9.24 7.69 -4.03
N MET A 36 -9.09 7.19 -2.80
CA MET A 36 -9.16 8.00 -1.58
C MET A 36 -8.03 9.03 -1.52
N GLU A 37 -6.85 8.71 -2.07
CA GLU A 37 -5.71 9.63 -2.16
C GLU A 37 -5.81 10.61 -3.34
N GLY A 38 -6.83 10.48 -4.19
CA GLY A 38 -7.14 11.41 -5.27
C GLY A 38 -6.84 10.93 -6.68
N SER A 39 -6.46 9.66 -6.86
CA SER A 39 -6.14 9.11 -8.18
C SER A 39 -7.31 9.27 -9.18
N LYS A 40 -6.94 9.56 -10.42
CA LYS A 40 -7.83 9.73 -11.57
C LYS A 40 -8.10 8.44 -12.33
N LEU A 41 -7.35 7.37 -12.05
CA LEU A 41 -7.58 6.08 -12.68
C LEU A 41 -8.99 5.56 -12.37
N THR A 42 -9.60 4.95 -13.38
CA THR A 42 -10.84 4.18 -13.23
C THR A 42 -10.52 2.76 -12.72
N GLU A 43 -11.53 2.07 -12.21
CA GLU A 43 -11.40 0.66 -11.81
C GLU A 43 -10.99 -0.22 -13.02
N GLU A 44 -11.53 0.07 -14.20
CA GLU A 44 -11.18 -0.64 -15.44
C GLU A 44 -9.72 -0.41 -15.85
N GLN A 45 -9.23 0.84 -15.78
CA GLN A 45 -7.81 1.13 -16.04
C GLN A 45 -6.91 0.43 -15.01
N THR A 46 -7.28 0.46 -13.72
CA THR A 46 -6.56 -0.26 -12.65
C THR A 46 -6.46 -1.75 -12.97
N ARG A 47 -7.57 -2.37 -13.40
CA ARG A 47 -7.62 -3.77 -13.84
C ARG A 47 -6.71 -4.03 -15.05
N TYR A 48 -6.72 -3.17 -16.08
CA TYR A 48 -5.84 -3.35 -17.24
C TYR A 48 -4.35 -3.16 -16.92
N ILE A 49 -4.01 -2.27 -16.00
CA ILE A 49 -2.63 -2.15 -15.51
C ILE A 49 -2.21 -3.47 -14.83
N PHE A 50 -3.08 -4.05 -13.99
CA PHE A 50 -2.81 -5.31 -13.31
C PHE A 50 -2.68 -6.49 -14.28
N GLU A 51 -3.64 -6.65 -15.20
CA GLU A 51 -3.76 -7.84 -16.04
C GLU A 51 -2.81 -7.84 -17.23
N THR A 52 -2.59 -6.68 -17.85
CA THR A 52 -1.94 -6.58 -19.16
C THR A 52 -0.85 -5.51 -19.22
N ARG A 53 -0.63 -4.75 -18.13
CA ARG A 53 0.30 -3.60 -18.10
C ARG A 53 0.00 -2.58 -19.20
N THR A 54 -1.28 -2.38 -19.50
CA THR A 54 -1.75 -1.45 -20.53
C THR A 54 -2.70 -0.43 -19.95
N ILE A 55 -2.73 0.76 -20.55
CA ILE A 55 -3.72 1.79 -20.26
C ILE A 55 -4.35 2.25 -21.56
N GLY A 56 -5.67 2.29 -21.58
CA GLY A 56 -6.45 2.91 -22.64
C GLY A 56 -6.93 4.30 -22.20
N PHE A 57 -6.84 5.26 -23.11
CA PHE A 57 -7.31 6.65 -22.92
C PHE A 57 -8.42 7.00 -23.92
N LYS A 58 -9.26 6.04 -24.29
CA LYS A 58 -10.31 6.33 -25.25
C LYS A 58 -11.37 7.19 -24.57
N ASP A 59 -11.52 8.42 -25.04
CA ASP A 59 -12.50 9.41 -24.56
C ASP A 59 -12.35 9.79 -23.07
N GLN A 60 -11.13 9.69 -22.52
CA GLN A 60 -10.82 10.02 -21.12
C GLN A 60 -9.75 11.13 -21.02
N GLU A 61 -9.80 11.90 -19.93
CA GLU A 61 -8.76 12.89 -19.62
C GLU A 61 -7.40 12.21 -19.39
N ALA A 62 -6.32 12.97 -19.61
CA ALA A 62 -4.98 12.50 -19.28
C ALA A 62 -4.89 12.19 -17.78
N VAL A 63 -4.28 11.05 -17.45
CA VAL A 63 -4.01 10.68 -16.05
C VAL A 63 -2.56 11.03 -15.68
N PRO A 64 -2.29 11.43 -14.44
CA PRO A 64 -0.92 11.62 -13.96
C PRO A 64 -0.10 10.33 -14.10
N VAL A 65 1.17 10.46 -14.45
CA VAL A 65 2.08 9.30 -14.53
C VAL A 65 2.27 8.67 -13.14
N ASP A 66 2.30 9.48 -12.09
CA ASP A 66 2.41 9.00 -10.71
C ASP A 66 1.26 8.07 -10.33
N ASP A 67 0.02 8.33 -10.75
CA ASP A 67 -1.11 7.43 -10.49
C ASP A 67 -0.86 6.01 -11.04
N ILE A 68 -0.24 5.92 -12.23
CA ILE A 68 0.08 4.65 -12.89
C ILE A 68 1.19 3.92 -12.12
N ILE A 69 2.20 4.67 -11.68
CA ILE A 69 3.33 4.16 -10.91
C ILE A 69 2.86 3.68 -9.54
N GLU A 70 2.12 4.50 -8.79
CA GLU A 70 1.58 4.18 -7.47
C GLU A 70 0.62 2.99 -7.53
N THR A 71 -0.20 2.88 -8.59
CA THR A 71 -1.04 1.70 -8.81
C THR A 71 -0.22 0.45 -9.06
N SER A 72 0.82 0.54 -9.90
CA SER A 72 1.74 -0.58 -10.14
C SER A 72 2.47 -1.01 -8.87
N ASN A 73 2.91 -0.03 -8.07
CA ASN A 73 3.58 -0.26 -6.79
C ASN A 73 2.64 -0.85 -5.74
N HIS A 74 1.36 -0.46 -5.72
CA HIS A 74 0.36 -1.03 -4.82
C HIS A 74 0.19 -2.54 -5.07
N PHE A 75 0.30 -3.00 -6.32
CA PHE A 75 0.28 -4.44 -6.59
C PHE A 75 1.46 -5.17 -5.94
N VAL A 76 2.67 -4.61 -6.05
CA VAL A 76 3.86 -5.13 -5.38
C VAL A 76 3.72 -5.07 -3.86
N ALA A 77 3.12 -4.01 -3.32
CA ALA A 77 2.90 -3.85 -1.88
C ALA A 77 1.94 -4.91 -1.33
N PHE A 78 0.90 -5.27 -2.08
CA PHE A 78 -0.03 -6.32 -1.68
C PHE A 78 0.62 -7.72 -1.73
N ASP A 79 1.50 -7.95 -2.70
CA ASP A 79 2.31 -9.16 -2.73
C ASP A 79 3.20 -9.28 -1.49
N TYR A 80 3.87 -8.19 -1.13
CA TYR A 80 4.66 -8.10 0.10
C TYR A 80 3.81 -8.31 1.36
N LEU A 81 2.58 -7.80 1.40
CA LEU A 81 1.63 -8.05 2.49
C LEU A 81 1.37 -9.54 2.67
N ILE A 82 1.06 -10.27 1.59
CA ILE A 82 0.79 -11.72 1.68
C ILE A 82 2.00 -12.49 2.22
N GLU A 83 3.21 -12.07 1.80
CA GLU A 83 4.47 -12.70 2.19
C GLU A 83 4.79 -12.46 3.67
N THR A 84 4.48 -11.26 4.19
CA THR A 84 4.81 -10.82 5.55
C THR A 84 3.65 -10.86 6.55
N ILE A 85 2.46 -11.35 6.16
CA ILE A 85 1.24 -11.29 7.00
C ILE A 85 1.35 -12.00 8.36
N ASP A 86 2.27 -12.96 8.51
CA ASP A 86 2.50 -13.69 9.76
C ASP A 86 3.64 -13.08 10.60
N GLU A 87 4.28 -12.02 10.12
CA GLU A 87 5.33 -11.30 10.84
C GLU A 87 4.72 -10.29 11.83
N PRO A 88 5.37 -10.05 12.99
CA PRO A 88 4.95 -8.98 13.89
C PRO A 88 5.05 -7.60 13.23
N LEU A 89 4.16 -6.68 13.61
CA LEU A 89 4.25 -5.30 13.14
C LEU A 89 5.56 -4.67 13.62
N SER A 90 6.32 -4.10 12.68
CA SER A 90 7.64 -3.54 12.93
C SER A 90 7.87 -2.29 12.08
N ASN A 91 8.87 -1.49 12.47
CA ASN A 91 9.26 -0.32 11.69
C ASN A 91 9.78 -0.75 10.32
N GLU A 92 10.46 -1.90 10.25
CA GLU A 92 11.04 -2.48 9.06
C GLU A 92 9.94 -2.84 8.05
N VAL A 93 8.86 -3.48 8.50
CA VAL A 93 7.68 -3.79 7.66
C VAL A 93 7.03 -2.51 7.14
N ILE A 94 6.79 -1.53 8.02
CA ILE A 94 6.15 -0.25 7.65
C ILE A 94 7.01 0.52 6.63
N LYS A 95 8.33 0.59 6.87
CA LYS A 95 9.30 1.22 5.96
C LYS A 95 9.40 0.47 4.64
N ALA A 96 9.29 -0.85 4.63
CA ALA A 96 9.26 -1.64 3.39
C ALA A 96 8.02 -1.32 2.55
N PHE A 97 6.83 -1.24 3.16
CA PHE A 97 5.62 -0.76 2.46
C PHE A 97 5.82 0.62 1.86
N HIS A 98 6.30 1.59 2.66
CA HIS A 98 6.53 2.95 2.17
C HIS A 98 7.52 2.98 0.99
N ARG A 99 8.61 2.21 1.08
CA ARG A 99 9.61 2.07 0.01
C ARG A 99 8.98 1.53 -1.27
N ILE A 100 8.19 0.47 -1.18
CA ILE A 100 7.52 -0.13 -2.35
C ILE A 100 6.57 0.88 -2.96
N LEU A 101 5.67 1.46 -2.16
CA LEU A 101 4.62 2.38 -2.63
C LEU A 101 5.19 3.62 -3.32
N LYS A 102 6.27 4.19 -2.78
CA LYS A 102 6.86 5.43 -3.30
C LYS A 102 8.03 5.21 -4.27
N ASN A 103 8.32 3.97 -4.65
CA ASN A 103 9.40 3.70 -5.61
C ASN A 103 9.09 4.29 -6.99
N GLY A 104 9.96 5.18 -7.49
CA GLY A 104 9.85 5.75 -8.83
C GLY A 104 8.78 6.83 -9.02
N THR A 105 8.10 7.27 -7.95
CA THR A 105 7.17 8.41 -8.02
C THR A 105 7.92 9.73 -8.11
N SER A 106 7.23 10.81 -8.50
CA SER A 106 7.84 12.15 -8.50
C SER A 106 8.32 12.58 -7.11
N ASP A 107 7.63 12.19 -6.04
CA ASP A 107 8.04 12.45 -4.65
C ASP A 107 9.43 11.86 -4.35
N ALA A 108 9.74 10.68 -4.86
CA ALA A 108 11.04 10.02 -4.66
C ALA A 108 12.23 10.83 -5.21
N THR A 109 11.98 11.79 -6.10
CA THR A 109 13.01 12.66 -6.65
C THR A 109 13.37 13.84 -5.73
N LYS A 110 12.56 14.10 -4.70
CA LYS A 110 12.73 15.23 -3.79
C LYS A 110 13.73 14.86 -2.69
N GLU A 111 14.78 15.67 -2.50
CA GLU A 111 15.86 15.39 -1.52
C GLU A 111 15.36 15.20 -0.07
N TRP A 112 14.28 15.89 0.27
CA TRP A 112 13.66 15.84 1.60
C TRP A 112 12.69 14.67 1.79
N PHE A 113 12.28 13.99 0.71
CA PHE A 113 11.35 12.87 0.75
C PHE A 113 12.10 11.56 0.95
N ASN A 114 11.99 10.99 2.16
CA ASN A 114 12.81 9.86 2.57
C ASN A 114 12.11 8.53 2.23
N VAL A 115 12.27 8.05 1.00
CA VAL A 115 11.64 6.81 0.54
C VAL A 115 12.07 5.64 1.42
N GLY A 116 11.09 4.98 2.03
CA GLY A 116 11.33 3.85 2.93
C GLY A 116 11.88 4.22 4.31
N ASP A 117 11.77 5.48 4.74
CA ASP A 117 12.24 5.89 6.05
C ASP A 117 11.41 7.07 6.59
N TRP A 118 11.68 7.51 7.82
CA TRP A 118 10.91 8.56 8.47
C TRP A 118 11.13 9.91 7.79
N LYS A 119 10.08 10.74 7.84
CA LYS A 119 10.11 12.10 7.30
C LYS A 119 11.27 12.90 7.88
N LYS A 120 11.91 13.71 7.03
CA LYS A 120 13.00 14.62 7.42
C LYS A 120 12.50 15.97 7.91
N LEU A 121 11.31 16.38 7.45
CA LEU A 121 10.72 17.67 7.74
C LEU A 121 9.41 17.53 8.51
N PRO A 122 9.04 18.51 9.35
CA PRO A 122 7.70 18.59 9.93
C PRO A 122 6.63 18.62 8.83
N ASN A 123 5.48 17.99 9.09
CA ASN A 123 4.32 18.04 8.20
C ASN A 123 3.01 18.10 9.01
N GLU A 124 1.94 18.44 8.30
CA GLU A 124 0.60 18.62 8.84
C GLU A 124 -0.41 17.82 8.02
N VAL A 125 -1.51 17.41 8.65
CA VAL A 125 -2.63 16.73 7.99
C VAL A 125 -3.91 17.46 8.38
N GLY A 126 -4.62 18.03 7.39
CA GLY A 126 -5.82 18.84 7.65
C GLY A 126 -5.57 20.06 8.54
N GLY A 127 -4.38 20.66 8.47
CA GLY A 127 -3.96 21.78 9.32
C GLY A 127 -3.50 21.40 10.74
N ASN A 128 -3.51 20.11 11.08
CA ASN A 128 -3.02 19.64 12.37
C ASN A 128 -1.55 19.20 12.27
N LYS A 129 -0.71 19.76 13.15
CA LYS A 129 0.69 19.35 13.28
C LYS A 129 0.79 17.90 13.72
N THR A 130 1.71 17.17 13.09
CA THR A 130 2.00 15.78 13.42
C THR A 130 3.29 15.67 14.25
N THR A 131 3.63 14.46 14.72
CA THR A 131 4.87 14.16 15.47
C THR A 131 6.11 14.73 14.76
N LEU A 132 6.98 15.46 15.46
CA LEU A 132 8.21 16.00 14.85
C LEU A 132 9.16 14.87 14.37
N PRO A 133 9.96 15.08 13.29
CA PRO A 133 10.85 14.09 12.72
C PRO A 133 11.67 13.28 13.75
N GLU A 134 12.34 13.97 14.66
CA GLU A 134 13.20 13.42 15.70
C GLU A 134 12.46 12.54 16.73
N ASN A 135 11.12 12.64 16.77
CA ASN A 135 10.27 11.89 17.68
C ASN A 135 9.52 10.73 17.00
N VAL A 136 9.55 10.62 15.67
CA VAL A 136 8.77 9.61 14.92
C VAL A 136 9.16 8.20 15.33
N GLU A 137 10.46 7.88 15.34
CA GLU A 137 10.93 6.53 15.65
C GLU A 137 10.49 6.08 17.05
N LYS A 138 10.65 6.94 18.06
CA LYS A 138 10.19 6.66 19.42
C LYS A 138 8.69 6.39 19.48
N LYS A 139 7.88 7.19 18.77
CA LYS A 139 6.41 7.02 18.74
C LYS A 139 5.99 5.76 18.00
N MET A 140 6.65 5.42 16.89
CA MET A 140 6.39 4.19 16.16
C MET A 140 6.77 2.94 16.95
N ASN A 141 7.88 2.98 17.70
CA ASN A 141 8.24 1.89 18.61
C ASN A 141 7.19 1.66 19.70
N GLN A 142 6.64 2.75 20.26
CA GLN A 142 5.54 2.66 21.22
C GLN A 142 4.27 2.07 20.60
N LEU A 143 3.93 2.47 19.37
CA LEU A 143 2.79 1.93 18.63
C LEU A 143 2.95 0.44 18.36
N ASN A 144 4.10 0.01 17.83
CA ASN A 144 4.36 -1.39 17.52
C ASN A 144 4.31 -2.25 18.79
N ALA A 145 4.90 -1.79 19.89
CA ALA A 145 4.84 -2.49 21.16
C ALA A 145 3.40 -2.62 21.68
N ALA A 146 2.61 -1.54 21.63
CA ALA A 146 1.22 -1.57 22.06
C ALA A 146 0.35 -2.49 21.19
N TYR A 147 0.58 -2.48 19.87
CA TYR A 147 -0.15 -3.34 18.93
C TYR A 147 0.18 -4.81 19.12
N ASN A 148 1.47 -5.16 19.18
CA ASN A 148 1.93 -6.55 19.29
C ASN A 148 1.59 -7.21 20.63
N LEU A 149 1.22 -6.44 21.66
CA LEU A 149 0.73 -6.97 22.95
C LEU A 149 -0.74 -7.43 22.90
N LYS A 150 -1.50 -7.06 21.86
CA LYS A 150 -2.90 -7.45 21.72
C LYS A 150 -3.01 -8.94 21.38
N ARG A 151 -3.84 -9.67 22.14
CA ARG A 151 -4.10 -11.11 21.89
C ARG A 151 -5.22 -11.35 20.89
N ASN A 152 -6.20 -10.45 20.85
CA ASN A 152 -7.30 -10.46 19.90
C ASN A 152 -7.33 -9.06 19.26
N ILE A 153 -7.44 -9.02 17.94
CA ILE A 153 -7.43 -7.79 17.15
C ILE A 153 -8.83 -7.62 16.57
N PHE A 154 -9.47 -6.51 16.91
CA PHE A 154 -10.76 -6.10 16.37
C PHE A 154 -10.57 -4.94 15.37
N ILE A 155 -11.59 -4.65 14.58
CA ILE A 155 -11.51 -3.57 13.59
C ILE A 155 -11.23 -2.21 14.26
N GLN A 156 -11.78 -1.98 15.46
CA GLN A 156 -11.55 -0.76 16.25
C GLN A 156 -10.12 -0.63 16.79
N ASP A 157 -9.32 -1.69 16.74
CA ASP A 157 -7.89 -1.61 17.05
C ASP A 157 -7.06 -1.11 15.85
N ILE A 158 -7.70 -0.98 14.68
CA ILE A 158 -7.08 -0.64 13.40
C ILE A 158 -7.58 0.73 12.88
N ILE A 159 -8.87 1.05 13.06
CA ILE A 159 -9.52 2.28 12.53
C ILE A 159 -9.81 3.33 13.58
#